data_AF-A0A7R9TXY4-F1
#
_entry.id   AF-A0A7R9TXY4-F1
#
_cell.length_a   1.000
_cell.length_b   1.000
_cell.length_c   1.000
_cell.angle_alpha   90.00
_cell.angle_beta   90.00
_cell.angle_gamma   90.00
#
_symmetry.space_group_name_H-M   'P 1'
#
loop_
_entity.id
_entity.type
_entity.pdbx_description
1 polymer ?
#
loop_
_entity_poly.entity_id
_entity_poly.type
_entity_poly.pdbx_seq_one_letter_code
_entity_poly.pdbx_strand_id
1 'polypeptide(L)'
;APRMADAARTAAANVPGCAARTWVAAHPLDGDASGVRFEADSDSALTRGLAAYFADALEGLPPREVAALDAGAALRALKLGDAVAANSRGNNLRTLLEAFARRAKELDAEERERGAGAGATAARARAAPFPSLVLRAGAPAAPRGAFALAQAEYLRPDAARARAMASVLSAKRIGVVAHYYMDPEVQGVLSAARDEWPFVHISDSLLMADQAVVMVEEGGCESIAVLGVDFMAENVRAVLDRAGHTSVPVYRMDPGDIGCSLADAARGPEYDEYLGAAAAQGRSVHVVYINTSLATKAAANATVPTITCTSSNVVRTVLQAFAQVEGVHVWYGPDSYMGANLVELLESLLELPEEEVARVHPAHTHASVRDALSRLHYFEDGMCVVHDMFGEDVVRTLEEHYVGERDTFLTAHFEVPGGLFGLALKERAAGDSVVGSTAEILAFIKAKTADAVEANEDRALRFVLGTEVGMVTSIVLAVQDMLDGARERLGGDAADVSVEIVFPVSSDAVQGVDAAGAITKSKAGGSSPSLLGLEVVPGAAGGEGCSAEGGCASCPYMKMNSLDALERVVGAIGTDAEAMLEAHKPRVMFEDASEMDRGVEPIIYMREFTKTQRFPDDLAERIEGSVGAVAANAT
;
A
#
# COMPACT_ATOMS: atom_id res chain seq x y z
N ALA A 1 20.53 22.71 -14.17
CA ALA A 1 20.40 21.56 -15.08
C ALA A 1 20.01 21.99 -16.49
N PRO A 2 20.63 21.45 -17.56
CA PRO A 2 20.16 21.62 -18.93
C PRO A 2 18.75 21.03 -19.08
N ARG A 3 17.94 21.63 -19.95
CA ARG A 3 16.57 21.21 -20.21
C ARG A 3 16.58 19.81 -20.83
N MET A 4 15.85 18.86 -20.23
CA MET A 4 15.66 17.54 -20.81
C MET A 4 14.97 17.68 -22.17
N ALA A 5 15.52 17.03 -23.20
CA ALA A 5 14.93 17.04 -24.53
C ALA A 5 13.57 16.33 -24.51
N ASP A 6 12.62 16.74 -25.37
CA ASP A 6 11.28 16.15 -25.37
C ASP A 6 11.30 14.63 -25.63
N ALA A 7 12.26 14.14 -26.42
CA ALA A 7 12.45 12.70 -26.67
C ALA A 7 12.98 11.91 -25.46
N ALA A 8 13.60 12.59 -24.47
CA ALA A 8 14.11 11.99 -23.24
C ALA A 8 13.07 11.97 -22.10
N ARG A 9 11.92 12.66 -22.26
CA ARG A 9 10.77 12.61 -21.34
C ARG A 9 9.96 11.32 -21.53
N THR A 10 10.59 10.18 -21.30
CA THR A 10 9.98 8.86 -21.44
C THR A 10 9.22 8.47 -20.17
N ALA A 11 8.35 7.45 -20.26
CA ALA A 11 7.74 6.84 -19.08
C ALA A 11 8.81 6.34 -18.09
N ALA A 12 9.89 5.77 -18.63
CA ALA A 12 11.02 5.29 -17.84
C ALA A 12 11.73 6.42 -17.09
N ALA A 13 11.76 7.66 -17.58
CA ALA A 13 12.38 8.82 -16.94
C ALA A 13 11.43 9.60 -16.00
N ASN A 14 10.12 9.32 -16.05
CA ASN A 14 9.12 10.00 -15.24
C ASN A 14 9.40 9.75 -13.74
N VAL A 15 9.17 10.76 -12.91
CA VAL A 15 9.21 10.75 -11.45
C VAL A 15 7.79 10.57 -10.95
N PRO A 16 7.39 9.34 -10.66
CA PRO A 16 6.01 9.03 -10.36
C PRO A 16 5.63 9.57 -8.97
N GLY A 17 4.40 10.07 -8.79
CA GLY A 17 3.92 10.60 -7.50
C GLY A 17 4.39 12.02 -7.14
N CYS A 18 5.09 12.72 -8.04
CA CYS A 18 5.30 14.16 -7.92
C CYS A 18 4.01 14.88 -8.34
N ALA A 19 3.51 15.87 -7.57
CA ALA A 19 2.31 16.62 -7.92
C ALA A 19 2.43 17.48 -9.21
N ALA A 20 3.57 17.38 -9.90
CA ALA A 20 3.81 17.97 -11.20
C ALA A 20 4.54 16.91 -12.02
N ARG A 21 4.20 16.74 -13.31
CA ARG A 21 4.89 15.75 -14.15
C ARG A 21 6.35 16.14 -14.25
N THR A 22 7.19 15.27 -13.72
CA THR A 22 8.60 15.55 -13.52
C THR A 22 9.39 14.37 -14.07
N TRP A 23 10.52 14.64 -14.72
CA TRP A 23 11.39 13.60 -15.27
C TRP A 23 12.79 13.81 -14.73
N VAL A 24 13.45 12.72 -14.35
CA VAL A 24 14.83 12.71 -13.87
C VAL A 24 15.54 11.53 -14.51
N ALA A 25 16.69 11.77 -15.12
CA ALA A 25 17.59 10.77 -15.66
C ALA A 25 19.00 10.97 -15.10
N ALA A 26 19.72 9.88 -14.88
CA ALA A 26 21.13 9.88 -14.50
C ALA A 26 21.98 9.33 -15.64
N HIS A 27 23.14 9.94 -15.86
CA HIS A 27 24.12 9.56 -16.85
C HIS A 27 25.52 9.60 -16.23
N PRO A 28 26.50 8.85 -16.77
CA PRO A 28 27.89 9.06 -16.41
C PRO A 28 28.30 10.51 -16.73
N LEU A 29 29.11 11.13 -15.87
CA LEU A 29 29.63 12.46 -16.13
C LEU A 29 30.61 12.43 -17.32
N ASP A 30 30.44 13.39 -18.24
CA ASP A 30 31.26 13.49 -19.45
C ASP A 30 32.75 13.68 -19.07
N GLY A 31 33.59 12.70 -19.40
CA GLY A 31 35.03 12.72 -19.14
C GLY A 31 35.46 12.20 -17.77
N ASP A 32 34.52 11.86 -16.88
CA ASP A 32 34.78 11.19 -15.60
C ASP A 32 33.64 10.23 -15.24
N ALA A 33 33.78 8.96 -15.62
CA ALA A 33 32.81 7.91 -15.32
C ALA A 33 32.74 7.54 -13.81
N SER A 34 33.41 8.28 -12.92
CA SER A 34 33.24 8.12 -11.47
C SER A 34 32.21 9.06 -10.86
N GLY A 35 31.70 10.04 -11.62
CA GLY A 35 30.67 10.98 -11.21
C GLY A 35 29.36 10.81 -11.98
N VAL A 36 28.24 11.18 -11.37
CA VAL A 36 26.92 11.23 -12.02
C VAL A 36 26.63 12.61 -12.60
N ARG A 37 25.99 12.65 -13.77
CA ARG A 37 25.33 13.82 -14.33
C ARG A 37 23.82 13.59 -14.36
N PHE A 38 23.04 14.57 -13.94
CA PHE A 38 21.59 14.48 -13.97
C PHE A 38 20.97 15.36 -15.06
N GLU A 39 19.94 14.84 -15.70
CA GLU A 39 18.99 15.64 -16.48
C GLU A 39 17.65 15.62 -15.75
N ALA A 40 17.04 16.79 -15.57
CA ALA A 40 15.74 16.88 -14.95
C ALA A 40 14.89 17.99 -15.56
N ASP A 41 13.58 17.77 -15.68
CA ASP A 41 12.61 18.76 -16.13
C ASP A 41 11.25 18.50 -15.48
N SER A 42 10.38 19.51 -15.46
CA SER A 42 9.03 19.39 -14.92
C SER A 42 8.08 20.33 -15.66
N ASP A 43 6.80 20.00 -15.73
CA ASP A 43 5.78 20.93 -16.24
C ASP A 43 5.52 22.11 -15.28
N SER A 44 5.72 21.94 -13.97
CA SER A 44 5.66 23.00 -12.95
C SER A 44 6.94 23.83 -12.89
N ALA A 45 6.81 25.16 -12.95
CA ALA A 45 7.96 26.07 -12.83
C ALA A 45 8.71 25.92 -11.49
N LEU A 46 7.99 25.68 -10.39
CA LEU A 46 8.58 25.53 -9.06
C LEU A 46 9.32 24.19 -8.94
N THR A 47 8.66 23.08 -9.30
CA THR A 47 9.25 21.74 -9.25
C THR A 47 10.45 21.63 -10.18
N ARG A 48 10.38 22.27 -11.35
CA ARG A 48 11.52 22.38 -12.28
C ARG A 48 12.72 23.09 -11.65
N GLY A 49 12.48 24.18 -10.92
CA GLY A 49 13.53 24.88 -10.19
C GLY A 49 14.18 24.01 -9.10
N LEU A 50 13.38 23.25 -8.36
CA LEU A 50 13.85 22.33 -7.33
C LEU A 50 14.62 21.14 -7.91
N ALA A 51 14.12 20.55 -9.00
CA ALA A 51 14.79 19.46 -9.70
C ALA A 51 16.13 19.93 -10.29
N ALA A 52 16.18 21.13 -10.85
CA ALA A 52 17.41 21.72 -11.33
C ALA A 52 18.42 21.99 -10.20
N TYR A 53 17.94 22.37 -9.01
CA TYR A 53 18.77 22.56 -7.82
C TYR A 53 19.36 21.23 -7.32
N PHE A 54 18.56 20.17 -7.21
CA PHE A 54 19.06 18.86 -6.81
C PHE A 54 20.02 18.24 -7.83
N ALA A 55 19.71 18.37 -9.12
CA ALA A 55 20.62 17.96 -10.17
C ALA A 55 21.98 18.64 -10.02
N ASP A 56 22.00 19.97 -9.86
CA ASP A 56 23.24 20.75 -9.69
C ASP A 56 23.99 20.38 -8.40
N ALA A 57 23.26 20.15 -7.29
CA ALA A 57 23.86 19.82 -6.00
C ALA A 57 24.45 18.40 -5.93
N LEU A 58 23.96 17.47 -6.75
CA LEU A 58 24.36 16.06 -6.76
C LEU A 58 25.29 15.72 -7.94
N GLU A 59 25.40 16.61 -8.92
CA GLU A 59 26.25 16.42 -10.09
C GLU A 59 27.74 16.27 -9.69
N GLY A 60 28.42 15.31 -10.31
CA GLY A 60 29.82 14.98 -10.06
C GLY A 60 30.08 14.09 -8.83
N LEU A 61 29.06 13.81 -8.01
CA LEU A 61 29.21 12.83 -6.93
C LEU A 61 29.24 11.39 -7.48
N PRO A 62 29.90 10.46 -6.77
CA PRO A 62 29.82 9.04 -7.14
C PRO A 62 28.37 8.53 -7.08
N PRO A 63 27.89 7.79 -8.10
CA PRO A 63 26.54 7.24 -8.13
C PRO A 63 26.14 6.52 -6.82
N ARG A 64 27.06 5.73 -6.26
CA ARG A 64 26.90 5.06 -4.95
C ARG A 64 26.65 5.99 -3.76
N GLU A 65 27.23 7.19 -3.76
CA GLU A 65 27.09 8.15 -2.66
C GLU A 65 25.74 8.86 -2.73
N VAL A 66 25.30 9.18 -3.96
CA VAL A 66 23.96 9.74 -4.20
C VAL A 66 22.87 8.70 -3.89
N ALA A 67 23.09 7.43 -4.24
CA ALA A 67 22.18 6.33 -3.93
C ALA A 67 22.00 6.08 -2.42
N ALA A 68 22.97 6.46 -1.59
CA ALA A 68 22.96 6.29 -0.15
C ALA A 68 22.32 7.46 0.62
N LEU A 69 21.79 8.48 -0.08
CA LEU A 69 21.18 9.64 0.55
C LEU A 69 19.86 9.28 1.24
N ASP A 70 19.77 9.58 2.54
CA ASP A 70 18.49 9.60 3.26
C ASP A 70 17.76 10.91 2.93
N ALA A 71 16.72 10.81 2.11
CA ALA A 71 15.93 11.96 1.70
C ALA A 71 15.30 12.68 2.90
N GLY A 72 14.84 11.97 3.92
CA GLY A 72 14.28 12.56 5.13
C GLY A 72 15.31 13.34 5.94
N ALA A 73 16.52 12.78 6.10
CA ALA A 73 17.61 13.46 6.80
C ALA A 73 18.10 14.70 6.03
N ALA A 74 18.22 14.60 4.71
CA ALA A 74 18.60 15.71 3.85
C ALA A 74 17.57 16.86 3.92
N LEU A 75 16.28 16.54 3.89
CA LEU A 75 15.21 17.53 4.02
C LEU A 75 15.22 18.25 5.37
N ARG A 76 15.44 17.51 6.47
CA ARG A 76 15.59 18.11 7.81
C ARG A 76 16.81 19.05 7.87
N ALA A 77 17.92 18.64 7.27
CA ALA A 77 19.14 19.45 7.21
C ALA A 77 18.97 20.75 6.41
N LEU A 78 18.11 20.73 5.37
CA LEU A 78 17.83 21.89 4.52
C LEU A 78 17.00 23.00 5.22
N LYS A 79 16.47 22.77 6.44
CA LYS A 79 15.67 23.73 7.22
C LYS A 79 14.57 24.43 6.39
N LEU A 80 14.02 23.72 5.41
CA LEU A 80 12.86 24.19 4.65
C LEU A 80 11.68 24.16 5.64
N GLY A 81 11.32 25.35 6.15
CA GLY A 81 10.48 25.48 7.34
C GLY A 81 9.14 24.75 7.27
N ASP A 82 8.49 24.62 8.43
CA ASP A 82 7.25 23.86 8.66
C ASP A 82 6.13 24.16 7.64
N ALA A 83 6.13 25.34 7.01
CA ALA A 83 5.18 25.70 5.94
C ALA A 83 5.31 24.89 4.63
N VAL A 84 6.51 24.35 4.32
CA VAL A 84 6.76 23.48 3.16
C VAL A 84 6.55 22.01 3.53
N ALA A 85 6.94 21.61 4.74
CA ALA A 85 6.81 20.24 5.24
C ALA A 85 5.35 19.84 5.58
N ALA A 86 4.52 20.79 6.04
CA ALA A 86 3.15 20.52 6.48
C ALA A 86 2.09 20.52 5.35
N ASN A 87 2.49 20.59 4.07
CA ASN A 87 1.59 20.63 2.92
C ASN A 87 2.00 19.58 1.87
N SER A 88 1.14 19.31 0.86
CA SER A 88 1.41 18.42 -0.29
C SER A 88 2.76 18.68 -1.01
N ARG A 89 3.36 19.86 -0.79
CA ARG A 89 4.66 20.30 -1.33
C ARG A 89 5.87 19.69 -0.62
N GLY A 90 5.74 19.28 0.64
CA GLY A 90 6.80 18.60 1.39
C GLY A 90 7.01 17.17 0.89
N ASN A 91 5.90 16.50 0.58
CA ASN A 91 5.88 15.20 -0.09
C ASN A 91 6.54 15.27 -1.47
N ASN A 92 6.24 16.29 -2.29
CA ASN A 92 6.87 16.46 -3.60
C ASN A 92 8.40 16.54 -3.55
N LEU A 93 8.95 17.21 -2.52
CA LEU A 93 10.39 17.41 -2.42
C LEU A 93 11.10 16.12 -2.00
N ARG A 94 10.46 15.33 -1.13
CA ARG A 94 10.91 14.00 -0.76
C ARG A 94 10.90 13.04 -1.95
N THR A 95 9.77 12.94 -2.65
CA THR A 95 9.59 12.09 -3.84
C THR A 95 10.63 12.44 -4.91
N LEU A 96 10.89 13.73 -5.11
CA LEU A 96 11.89 14.18 -6.07
C LEU A 96 13.29 13.72 -5.67
N LEU A 97 13.70 13.93 -4.42
CA LEU A 97 15.02 13.54 -3.94
C LEU A 97 15.23 12.01 -3.94
N GLU A 98 14.19 11.24 -3.59
CA GLU A 98 14.18 9.78 -3.71
C GLU A 98 14.35 9.33 -5.16
N ALA A 99 13.77 10.06 -6.12
CA ALA A 99 13.96 9.78 -7.54
C ALA A 99 15.42 10.00 -7.99
N PHE A 100 16.09 11.06 -7.54
CA PHE A 100 17.52 11.28 -7.82
C PHE A 100 18.38 10.14 -7.26
N ALA A 101 18.14 9.70 -6.01
CA ALA A 101 18.85 8.59 -5.40
C ALA A 101 18.63 7.27 -6.17
N ARG A 102 17.39 7.00 -6.62
CA ARG A 102 17.06 5.83 -7.43
C ARG A 102 17.78 5.83 -8.78
N ARG A 103 17.79 6.96 -9.51
CA ARG A 103 18.52 7.06 -10.79
C ARG A 103 20.03 6.88 -10.63
N ALA A 104 20.60 7.41 -9.55
CA ALA A 104 22.00 7.17 -9.25
C ALA A 104 22.29 5.68 -8.96
N LYS A 105 21.35 4.98 -8.31
CA LYS A 105 21.47 3.53 -8.06
C LYS A 105 21.43 2.72 -9.36
N GLU A 106 20.51 3.04 -10.26
CA GLU A 106 20.41 2.42 -11.59
C GLU A 106 21.75 2.59 -12.34
N LEU A 107 22.30 3.80 -12.35
CA LEU A 107 23.58 4.09 -12.97
C LEU A 107 24.76 3.34 -12.32
N ASP A 108 24.84 3.28 -10.98
CA ASP A 108 25.88 2.54 -10.26
C ASP A 108 25.83 1.04 -10.59
N ALA A 109 24.64 0.47 -10.75
CA ALA A 109 24.45 -0.91 -11.15
C ALA A 109 24.95 -1.15 -12.59
N GLU A 110 24.59 -0.27 -13.53
CA GLU A 110 25.05 -0.35 -14.92
C GLU A 110 26.57 -0.22 -15.05
N GLU A 111 27.21 0.68 -14.28
CA GLU A 111 28.65 0.87 -14.32
C GLU A 111 29.41 -0.33 -13.74
N ARG A 112 28.89 -0.93 -12.67
CA ARG A 112 29.42 -2.20 -12.12
C ARG A 112 29.31 -3.34 -13.13
N GLU A 113 28.24 -3.39 -13.91
CA GLU A 113 28.05 -4.37 -14.98
C GLU A 113 29.04 -4.17 -16.14
N ARG A 114 29.29 -2.91 -16.55
CA ARG A 114 30.28 -2.60 -17.59
C ARG A 114 31.72 -2.86 -17.14
N GLY A 115 32.01 -2.70 -15.85
CA GLY A 115 33.34 -2.96 -15.26
C GLY A 115 33.67 -4.44 -15.04
N ALA A 116 32.66 -5.30 -14.89
CA ALA A 116 32.82 -6.74 -14.77
C ALA A 116 32.84 -7.39 -16.16
N GLY A 117 34.04 -7.55 -16.74
CA GLY A 117 34.21 -8.16 -18.07
C GLY A 117 33.46 -9.49 -18.26
N ALA A 118 33.14 -9.81 -19.54
CA ALA A 118 32.24 -10.87 -20.02
C ALA A 118 32.47 -12.32 -19.51
N GLY A 119 33.47 -12.57 -18.66
CA GLY A 119 33.71 -13.86 -17.99
C GLY A 119 33.17 -13.98 -16.56
N ALA A 120 32.68 -12.88 -15.95
CA ALA A 120 32.08 -12.87 -14.61
C ALA A 120 30.55 -13.02 -14.61
N THR A 121 29.93 -13.05 -15.80
CA THR A 121 28.46 -13.17 -15.98
C THR A 121 27.91 -14.53 -15.57
N ALA A 122 28.73 -15.60 -15.62
CA ALA A 122 28.31 -16.95 -15.21
C ALA A 122 28.44 -17.21 -13.69
N ALA A 123 29.13 -16.33 -12.96
CA ALA A 123 29.37 -16.44 -11.52
C ALA A 123 29.03 -15.14 -10.78
N ARG A 124 28.08 -14.35 -11.31
CA ARG A 124 27.44 -13.31 -10.52
C ARG A 124 26.74 -14.04 -9.37
N ALA A 125 26.99 -13.59 -8.15
CA ALA A 125 26.29 -14.05 -6.97
C ALA A 125 24.80 -14.06 -7.28
N ARG A 126 24.20 -15.26 -7.39
CA ARG A 126 22.75 -15.46 -7.38
C ARG A 126 22.18 -14.45 -6.39
N ALA A 127 21.20 -13.64 -6.79
CA ALA A 127 20.55 -12.74 -5.85
C ALA A 127 20.21 -13.56 -4.61
N ALA A 128 20.54 -13.07 -3.42
CA ALA A 128 20.24 -13.83 -2.22
C ALA A 128 18.72 -14.08 -2.21
N PRO A 129 18.25 -15.31 -1.89
CA PRO A 129 16.84 -15.55 -1.81
C PRO A 129 16.22 -14.56 -0.83
N PHE A 130 14.98 -14.19 -1.09
CA PHE A 130 14.24 -13.27 -0.26
C PHE A 130 14.16 -13.73 1.20
N PRO A 131 14.08 -12.78 2.16
CA PRO A 131 13.83 -13.13 3.54
C PRO A 131 12.50 -13.89 3.68
N SER A 132 12.41 -14.78 4.66
CA SER A 132 11.24 -15.65 4.82
C SER A 132 11.01 -16.12 6.26
N LEU A 133 9.76 -16.49 6.58
CA LEU A 133 9.38 -17.20 7.80
C LEU A 133 9.07 -18.65 7.48
N VAL A 134 9.71 -19.59 8.17
CA VAL A 134 9.43 -21.03 8.02
C VAL A 134 8.60 -21.53 9.19
N LEU A 135 7.44 -22.09 8.87
CA LEU A 135 6.45 -22.60 9.81
C LEU A 135 6.49 -24.13 9.83
N ARG A 136 6.46 -24.70 11.03
CA ARG A 136 6.41 -26.15 11.28
C ARG A 136 5.55 -26.44 12.50
N ALA A 137 4.92 -27.60 12.52
CA ALA A 137 4.08 -28.01 13.63
C ALA A 137 4.85 -28.05 14.97
N GLY A 138 4.36 -27.29 15.94
CA GLY A 138 4.82 -27.08 17.31
C GLY A 138 6.22 -26.51 17.46
N ALA A 139 6.70 -25.81 16.45
CA ALA A 139 7.86 -24.95 16.56
C ALA A 139 7.41 -23.49 16.33
N PRO A 140 8.05 -22.50 16.98
CA PRO A 140 7.90 -21.12 16.57
C PRO A 140 8.27 -20.93 15.09
N ALA A 141 7.68 -19.91 14.46
CA ALA A 141 8.11 -19.43 13.16
C ALA A 141 9.63 -19.17 13.18
N ALA A 142 10.35 -19.81 12.26
CA ALA A 142 11.80 -19.71 12.15
C ALA A 142 12.17 -18.65 11.08
N PRO A 143 12.69 -17.49 11.48
CA PRO A 143 13.01 -16.42 10.54
C PRO A 143 14.30 -16.68 9.75
N ARG A 144 14.32 -16.22 8.50
CA ARG A 144 15.47 -16.19 7.59
C ARG A 144 15.67 -14.77 7.06
N GLY A 145 16.79 -14.15 7.41
CA GLY A 145 17.10 -12.76 7.06
C GLY A 145 16.57 -11.74 8.07
N ALA A 146 17.17 -10.55 8.12
CA ALA A 146 16.86 -9.53 9.14
C ALA A 146 15.41 -9.06 9.10
N PHE A 147 14.83 -8.92 7.90
CA PHE A 147 13.42 -8.55 7.75
C PHE A 147 12.50 -9.57 8.45
N ALA A 148 12.71 -10.87 8.19
CA ALA A 148 11.89 -11.91 8.80
C ALA A 148 12.13 -12.04 10.30
N LEU A 149 13.34 -11.76 10.79
CA LEU A 149 13.66 -11.77 12.21
C LEU A 149 12.79 -10.77 12.98
N ALA A 150 12.69 -9.55 12.46
CA ALA A 150 11.82 -8.54 13.03
C ALA A 150 10.34 -8.98 13.00
N GLN A 151 9.86 -9.51 11.87
CA GLN A 151 8.49 -10.02 11.79
C GLN A 151 8.23 -11.12 12.83
N ALA A 152 9.18 -12.03 13.05
CA ALA A 152 9.04 -13.12 14.01
C ALA A 152 8.97 -12.67 15.47
N GLU A 153 9.66 -11.59 15.84
CA GLU A 153 9.62 -11.03 17.20
C GLU A 153 8.20 -10.57 17.56
N TYR A 154 7.47 -9.99 16.60
CA TYR A 154 6.13 -9.45 16.82
C TYR A 154 4.99 -10.48 16.75
N LEU A 155 5.24 -11.68 16.23
CA LEU A 155 4.26 -12.78 16.26
C LEU A 155 3.93 -13.26 17.68
N ARG A 156 4.70 -12.83 18.68
CA ARG A 156 4.48 -13.16 20.10
C ARG A 156 4.31 -11.88 20.91
N PRO A 157 3.06 -11.42 21.14
CA PRO A 157 2.84 -10.18 21.86
C PRO A 157 3.28 -10.28 23.32
N ASP A 158 3.78 -9.18 23.88
CA ASP A 158 4.05 -9.08 25.31
C ASP A 158 2.73 -9.21 26.10
N ALA A 159 2.55 -10.36 26.75
CA ALA A 159 1.36 -10.67 27.52
C ALA A 159 1.11 -9.68 28.68
N ALA A 160 2.15 -9.04 29.22
CA ALA A 160 1.98 -8.01 30.24
C ALA A 160 1.39 -6.73 29.65
N ARG A 161 1.90 -6.28 28.49
CA ARG A 161 1.37 -5.10 27.77
C ARG A 161 -0.06 -5.34 27.29
N ALA A 162 -0.36 -6.50 26.71
CA ALA A 162 -1.71 -6.86 26.27
C ALA A 162 -2.74 -6.81 27.40
N ARG A 163 -2.40 -7.37 28.57
CA ARG A 163 -3.24 -7.29 29.77
C ARG A 163 -3.44 -5.87 30.27
N ALA A 164 -2.37 -5.08 30.31
CA ALA A 164 -2.45 -3.68 30.72
C ALA A 164 -3.37 -2.88 29.76
N MET A 165 -3.23 -3.10 28.46
CA MET A 165 -4.09 -2.50 27.44
C MET A 165 -5.56 -2.89 27.64
N ALA A 166 -5.87 -4.19 27.73
CA ALA A 166 -7.23 -4.67 27.96
C ALA A 166 -7.86 -4.09 29.25
N SER A 167 -7.06 -3.98 30.32
CA SER A 167 -7.52 -3.39 31.58
C SER A 167 -7.89 -1.91 31.43
N VAL A 168 -7.10 -1.12 30.71
CA VAL A 168 -7.40 0.31 30.48
C VAL A 168 -8.62 0.46 29.58
N LEU A 169 -8.68 -0.30 28.47
CA LEU A 169 -9.78 -0.25 27.51
C LEU A 169 -11.11 -0.62 28.17
N SER A 170 -11.14 -1.71 28.94
CA SER A 170 -12.35 -2.16 29.64
C SER A 170 -12.79 -1.21 30.75
N ALA A 171 -11.86 -0.71 31.57
CA ALA A 171 -12.17 0.20 32.67
C ALA A 171 -12.76 1.53 32.17
N LYS A 172 -12.30 2.01 31.02
CA LYS A 172 -12.75 3.27 30.39
C LYS A 172 -13.78 3.06 29.28
N ARG A 173 -14.19 1.81 29.03
CA ARG A 173 -15.15 1.41 27.99
C ARG A 173 -14.79 1.97 26.61
N ILE A 174 -13.53 1.80 26.21
CA ILE A 174 -13.00 2.30 24.94
C ILE A 174 -13.08 1.19 23.89
N GLY A 175 -13.74 1.45 22.77
CA GLY A 175 -13.68 0.58 21.59
C GLY A 175 -12.45 0.90 20.75
N VAL A 176 -11.82 -0.12 20.17
CA VAL A 176 -10.65 0.06 19.29
C VAL A 176 -10.94 -0.55 17.94
N VAL A 177 -10.87 0.29 16.89
CA VAL A 177 -10.89 -0.17 15.50
C VAL A 177 -9.53 0.12 14.87
N ALA A 178 -8.92 -0.89 14.28
CA ALA A 178 -7.59 -0.80 13.69
C ALA A 178 -7.58 -1.38 12.28
N HIS A 179 -6.74 -0.80 11.41
CA HIS A 179 -6.55 -1.33 10.07
C HIS A 179 -5.58 -2.53 10.06
N TYR A 180 -5.66 -3.40 9.04
CA TYR A 180 -4.67 -4.48 8.85
C TYR A 180 -3.24 -4.00 8.60
N TYR A 181 -3.07 -2.75 8.17
CA TYR A 181 -1.75 -2.22 7.78
C TYR A 181 -0.96 -1.66 8.98
N MET A 182 -1.49 -1.91 10.18
CA MET A 182 -0.87 -1.53 11.42
C MET A 182 0.42 -2.28 11.68
N ASP A 183 1.32 -1.65 12.44
CA ASP A 183 2.55 -2.29 12.87
C ASP A 183 2.26 -3.65 13.54
N PRO A 184 3.02 -4.71 13.23
CA PRO A 184 2.82 -6.04 13.80
C PRO A 184 2.77 -6.07 15.34
N GLU A 185 3.53 -5.21 16.04
CA GLU A 185 3.49 -5.11 17.50
C GLU A 185 2.08 -4.72 17.98
N VAL A 186 1.50 -3.69 17.34
CA VAL A 186 0.16 -3.19 17.63
C VAL A 186 -0.87 -4.28 17.37
N GLN A 187 -0.78 -4.95 16.22
CA GLN A 187 -1.69 -6.04 15.88
C GLN A 187 -1.63 -7.18 16.89
N GLY A 188 -0.42 -7.60 17.29
CA GLY A 188 -0.23 -8.66 18.27
C GLY A 188 -0.84 -8.30 19.62
N VAL A 189 -0.55 -7.10 20.14
CA VAL A 189 -1.05 -6.64 21.44
C VAL A 189 -2.56 -6.46 21.42
N LEU A 190 -3.14 -5.87 20.37
CA LEU A 190 -4.58 -5.71 20.23
C LEU A 190 -5.31 -7.05 20.08
N SER A 191 -4.73 -7.99 19.32
CA SER A 191 -5.29 -9.34 19.17
C SER A 191 -5.33 -10.08 20.50
N ALA A 192 -4.27 -9.99 21.30
CA ALA A 192 -4.24 -10.60 22.64
C ALA A 192 -5.14 -9.86 23.65
N ALA A 193 -5.23 -8.53 23.57
CA ALA A 193 -6.11 -7.75 24.44
C ALA A 193 -7.60 -8.07 24.19
N ARG A 194 -7.96 -8.50 22.98
CA ARG A 194 -9.32 -8.88 22.59
C ARG A 194 -9.89 -10.03 23.42
N ASP A 195 -9.04 -10.94 23.91
CA ASP A 195 -9.46 -12.07 24.74
C ASP A 195 -10.08 -11.61 26.08
N GLU A 196 -9.64 -10.45 26.59
CA GLU A 196 -10.14 -9.86 27.83
C GLU A 196 -11.14 -8.71 27.60
N TRP A 197 -11.01 -8.00 26.48
CA TRP A 197 -11.91 -6.92 26.07
C TRP A 197 -12.37 -7.11 24.61
N PRO A 198 -13.58 -7.63 24.35
CA PRO A 198 -13.99 -8.08 23.02
C PRO A 198 -14.21 -6.95 22.00
N PHE A 199 -14.24 -5.68 22.45
CA PHE A 199 -14.47 -4.50 21.62
C PHE A 199 -13.17 -3.94 21.03
N VAL A 200 -12.31 -4.85 20.56
CA VAL A 200 -11.13 -4.57 19.76
C VAL A 200 -11.30 -5.29 18.43
N HIS A 201 -11.20 -4.55 17.33
CA HIS A 201 -11.42 -5.09 15.98
C HIS A 201 -10.34 -4.63 15.01
N ILE A 202 -9.70 -5.58 14.32
CA ILE A 202 -8.71 -5.33 13.27
C ILE A 202 -9.33 -5.76 11.94
N SER A 203 -9.49 -4.82 11.00
CA SER A 203 -10.17 -5.08 9.73
C SER A 203 -9.77 -4.10 8.62
N ASP A 204 -10.33 -4.28 7.43
CA ASP A 204 -10.32 -3.26 6.39
C ASP A 204 -11.12 -2.02 6.80
N SER A 205 -10.82 -0.89 6.16
CA SER A 205 -11.37 0.45 6.45
C SER A 205 -12.90 0.52 6.50
N LEU A 206 -13.61 -0.31 5.72
CA LEU A 206 -15.08 -0.32 5.67
C LEU A 206 -15.73 -0.96 6.89
N LEU A 207 -15.14 -2.06 7.35
CA LEU A 207 -15.66 -2.81 8.48
C LEU A 207 -15.40 -2.06 9.79
N MET A 208 -14.34 -1.24 9.85
CA MET A 208 -14.02 -0.42 11.03
C MET A 208 -15.21 0.46 11.44
N ALA A 209 -15.86 1.12 10.48
CA ALA A 209 -16.99 2.02 10.78
C ALA A 209 -18.23 1.26 11.30
N ASP A 210 -18.56 0.10 10.74
CA ASP A 210 -19.68 -0.73 11.21
C ASP A 210 -19.40 -1.31 12.60
N GLN A 211 -18.17 -1.76 12.83
CA GLN A 211 -17.76 -2.30 14.12
C GLN A 211 -17.76 -1.22 15.19
N ALA A 212 -17.40 0.02 14.87
CA ALA A 212 -17.52 1.13 15.81
C ALA A 212 -18.98 1.35 16.27
N VAL A 213 -19.96 1.23 15.37
CA VAL A 213 -21.39 1.29 15.74
C VAL A 213 -21.75 0.13 16.68
N VAL A 214 -21.37 -1.11 16.33
CA VAL A 214 -21.61 -2.29 17.18
C VAL A 214 -20.97 -2.13 18.56
N MET A 215 -19.75 -1.61 18.63
CA MET A 215 -19.04 -1.34 19.89
C MET A 215 -19.80 -0.35 20.78
N VAL A 216 -20.45 0.66 20.20
CA VAL A 216 -21.26 1.63 20.94
C VAL A 216 -22.62 1.04 21.33
N GLU A 217 -23.32 0.39 20.41
CA GLU A 217 -24.70 -0.08 20.63
C GLU A 217 -24.77 -1.34 21.49
N GLU A 218 -23.94 -2.34 21.19
CA GLU A 218 -23.94 -3.63 21.88
C GLU A 218 -22.89 -3.64 23.00
N GLY A 219 -21.74 -3.00 22.76
CA GLY A 219 -20.66 -2.94 23.75
C GLY A 219 -20.78 -1.82 24.77
N GLY A 220 -21.60 -0.81 24.49
CA GLY A 220 -21.73 0.40 25.28
C GLY A 220 -20.40 1.16 25.42
N CYS A 221 -19.53 1.09 24.41
CA CYS A 221 -18.30 1.86 24.40
C CYS A 221 -18.61 3.36 24.45
N GLU A 222 -17.91 4.09 25.32
CA GLU A 222 -18.12 5.53 25.53
C GLU A 222 -17.23 6.38 24.63
N SER A 223 -16.21 5.78 24.02
CA SER A 223 -15.31 6.42 23.05
C SER A 223 -14.72 5.37 22.10
N ILE A 224 -14.27 5.82 20.93
CA ILE A 224 -13.65 4.97 19.90
C ILE A 224 -12.24 5.48 19.58
N ALA A 225 -11.24 4.62 19.71
CA ALA A 225 -9.89 4.85 19.20
C ALA A 225 -9.74 4.24 17.80
N VAL A 226 -9.22 5.01 16.85
CA VAL A 226 -9.02 4.60 15.45
C VAL A 226 -7.53 4.55 15.16
N LEU A 227 -7.03 3.35 14.84
CA LEU A 227 -5.67 3.14 14.37
C LEU A 227 -5.69 2.99 12.85
N GLY A 228 -5.41 4.11 12.17
CA GLY A 228 -5.49 4.23 10.72
C GLY A 228 -5.09 5.62 10.26
N VAL A 229 -5.39 5.93 9.00
CA VAL A 229 -5.19 7.26 8.41
C VAL A 229 -6.46 8.12 8.57
N ASP A 230 -6.33 9.41 8.31
CA ASP A 230 -7.37 10.41 8.63
C ASP A 230 -8.74 10.07 8.03
N PHE A 231 -8.80 9.67 6.75
CA PHE A 231 -10.08 9.34 6.11
C PHE A 231 -10.79 8.14 6.74
N MET A 232 -10.06 7.21 7.37
CA MET A 232 -10.67 6.07 8.06
C MET A 232 -11.37 6.54 9.34
N ALA A 233 -10.73 7.47 10.07
CA ALA A 233 -11.30 8.05 11.27
C ALA A 233 -12.48 8.99 10.96
N GLU A 234 -12.41 9.73 9.85
CA GLU A 234 -13.52 10.52 9.31
C GLU A 234 -14.72 9.63 8.94
N ASN A 235 -14.48 8.49 8.29
CA ASN A 235 -15.53 7.53 7.96
C ASN A 235 -16.20 6.95 9.22
N VAL A 236 -15.41 6.56 10.23
CA VAL A 236 -15.94 6.09 11.53
C VAL A 236 -16.83 7.16 12.17
N ARG A 237 -16.37 8.43 12.21
CA ARG A 237 -17.15 9.55 12.74
C ARG A 237 -18.46 9.75 11.98
N ALA A 238 -18.42 9.81 10.65
CA ALA A 238 -19.59 10.04 9.82
C ALA A 238 -20.64 8.92 9.97
N VAL A 239 -20.21 7.66 10.05
CA VAL A 239 -21.11 6.52 10.24
C VAL A 239 -21.74 6.53 11.64
N LEU A 240 -20.97 6.85 12.69
CA LEU A 240 -21.50 7.03 14.04
C LEU A 240 -22.51 8.17 14.12
N ASP A 241 -22.26 9.30 13.44
CA ASP A 241 -23.20 10.43 13.39
C ASP A 241 -24.53 10.05 12.75
N ARG A 242 -24.48 9.32 11.62
CA ARG A 242 -25.67 8.79 10.94
C ARG A 242 -26.44 7.79 11.79
N ALA A 243 -25.74 7.01 12.62
CA ALA A 243 -26.35 6.10 13.59
C ALA A 243 -26.92 6.81 14.83
N GLY A 244 -26.75 8.14 14.96
CA GLY A 244 -27.26 8.95 16.06
C GLY A 244 -26.29 9.09 17.24
N HIS A 245 -25.07 8.59 17.13
CA HIS A 245 -24.04 8.56 18.20
C HIS A 245 -23.08 9.76 18.12
N THR A 246 -23.62 10.96 17.91
CA THR A 246 -22.86 12.21 17.73
C THR A 246 -22.04 12.62 18.96
N SER A 247 -22.43 12.16 20.16
CA SER A 247 -21.75 12.49 21.42
C SER A 247 -20.57 11.57 21.75
N VAL A 248 -20.42 10.43 21.08
CA VAL A 248 -19.33 9.47 21.34
C VAL A 248 -18.04 9.98 20.71
N PRO A 249 -17.00 10.39 21.44
CA PRO A 249 -15.77 10.88 20.82
C PRO A 249 -15.03 9.79 20.05
N VAL A 250 -14.43 10.21 18.93
CA VAL A 250 -13.55 9.40 18.09
C VAL A 250 -12.15 10.02 18.16
N TYR A 251 -11.12 9.20 18.39
CA TYR A 251 -9.74 9.66 18.56
C TYR A 251 -8.79 8.98 17.57
N ARG A 252 -7.96 9.79 16.90
CA ARG A 252 -6.81 9.40 16.09
C ARG A 252 -5.56 9.30 16.97
N MET A 253 -4.52 8.63 16.48
CA MET A 253 -3.31 8.36 17.28
C MET A 253 -2.27 9.49 17.25
N ASP A 254 -2.46 10.48 16.37
CA ASP A 254 -1.58 11.63 16.23
C ASP A 254 -2.42 12.92 16.13
N PRO A 255 -1.99 14.04 16.76
CA PRO A 255 -2.68 15.31 16.64
C PRO A 255 -2.48 15.98 15.26
N GLY A 256 -1.42 15.63 14.54
CA GLY A 256 -1.14 16.06 13.17
C GLY A 256 -1.91 15.25 12.13
N ASP A 257 -1.56 15.44 10.85
CA ASP A 257 -2.20 14.76 9.73
C ASP A 257 -1.62 13.36 9.59
N ILE A 258 -2.48 12.33 9.63
CA ILE A 258 -2.10 10.97 9.28
C ILE A 258 -2.53 10.75 7.82
N GLY A 259 -1.66 11.20 6.92
CA GLY A 259 -1.95 11.28 5.48
C GLY A 259 -2.05 9.94 4.75
N CYS A 260 -2.27 10.02 3.43
CA CYS A 260 -2.24 8.89 2.51
C CYS A 260 -1.87 9.42 1.12
N SER A 261 -0.76 8.97 0.53
CA SER A 261 -0.29 9.48 -0.76
C SER A 261 -1.33 9.31 -1.88
N LEU A 262 -2.12 8.25 -1.78
CA LEU A 262 -3.16 7.95 -2.75
C LEU A 262 -4.38 8.86 -2.59
N ALA A 263 -4.79 9.15 -1.35
CA ALA A 263 -5.83 10.12 -1.08
C ALA A 263 -5.40 11.55 -1.43
N ASP A 264 -4.11 11.86 -1.35
CA ASP A 264 -3.54 13.14 -1.80
C ASP A 264 -3.64 13.28 -3.32
N ALA A 265 -3.33 12.22 -4.08
CA ALA A 265 -3.42 12.23 -5.53
C ALA A 265 -4.84 12.53 -6.04
N ALA A 266 -5.86 12.04 -5.33
CA ALA A 266 -7.26 12.31 -5.66
C ALA A 266 -7.78 13.68 -5.19
N ARG A 267 -6.89 14.61 -4.80
CA ARG A 267 -7.23 15.99 -4.41
C ARG A 267 -6.56 17.04 -5.31
N GLY A 268 -5.77 16.62 -6.30
CA GLY A 268 -5.06 17.50 -7.21
C GLY A 268 -5.92 17.99 -8.39
N PRO A 269 -5.53 19.11 -9.03
CA PRO A 269 -6.21 19.62 -10.23
C PRO A 269 -6.21 18.62 -11.38
N GLU A 270 -5.24 17.72 -11.45
CA GLU A 270 -5.17 16.64 -12.44
C GLU A 270 -6.33 15.65 -12.26
N TYR A 271 -6.72 15.36 -11.00
CA TYR A 271 -7.87 14.50 -10.72
C TYR A 271 -9.19 15.20 -11.05
N ASP A 272 -9.29 16.51 -10.81
CA ASP A 272 -10.44 17.31 -11.21
C ASP A 272 -10.61 17.36 -12.74
N GLU A 273 -9.52 17.51 -13.49
CA GLU A 273 -9.53 17.46 -14.95
C GLU A 273 -9.95 16.06 -15.46
N TYR A 274 -9.43 15.00 -14.83
CA TYR A 274 -9.82 13.62 -15.10
C TYR A 274 -11.34 13.40 -14.91
N LEU A 275 -11.91 13.86 -13.81
CA LEU A 275 -13.36 13.79 -13.56
C LEU A 275 -14.15 14.69 -14.51
N GLY A 276 -13.60 15.84 -14.89
CA GLY A 276 -14.19 16.73 -15.90
C GLY A 276 -14.28 16.08 -17.28
N ALA A 277 -13.24 15.35 -17.69
CA ALA A 277 -13.24 14.57 -18.92
C ALA A 277 -14.29 13.46 -18.89
N ALA A 278 -14.41 12.76 -17.75
CA ALA A 278 -15.46 11.76 -17.52
C ALA A 278 -16.87 12.35 -17.64
N ALA A 279 -17.12 13.51 -17.02
CA ALA A 279 -18.40 14.20 -17.15
C ALA A 279 -18.70 14.63 -18.59
N ALA A 280 -17.69 15.10 -19.33
CA ALA A 280 -17.82 15.53 -20.72
C ALA A 280 -18.11 14.35 -21.68
N GLN A 281 -17.53 13.18 -21.42
CA GLN A 281 -17.78 11.96 -22.19
C GLN A 281 -19.27 11.55 -22.12
N GLY A 282 -19.93 11.82 -20.99
CA GLY A 282 -21.29 11.36 -20.71
C GLY A 282 -21.37 9.85 -20.54
N ARG A 283 -22.53 9.35 -20.07
CA ARG A 283 -22.75 7.94 -19.69
C ARG A 283 -21.57 7.37 -18.93
N SER A 284 -21.05 8.12 -17.97
CA SER A 284 -19.83 7.78 -17.26
C SER A 284 -20.12 7.40 -15.81
N VAL A 285 -19.43 6.39 -15.32
CA VAL A 285 -19.38 6.05 -13.90
C VAL A 285 -17.95 6.18 -13.42
N HIS A 286 -17.79 6.87 -12.30
CA HIS A 286 -16.51 6.93 -11.61
C HIS A 286 -16.46 5.85 -10.54
N VAL A 287 -15.48 4.96 -10.64
CA VAL A 287 -15.22 3.89 -9.67
C VAL A 287 -14.05 4.35 -8.81
N VAL A 288 -14.35 4.87 -7.63
CA VAL A 288 -13.36 5.45 -6.73
C VAL A 288 -12.86 4.43 -5.72
N TYR A 289 -11.56 4.29 -5.58
CA TYR A 289 -10.99 3.40 -4.59
C TYR A 289 -11.25 3.90 -3.16
N ILE A 290 -11.50 2.98 -2.23
CA ILE A 290 -11.90 3.28 -0.86
C ILE A 290 -10.91 4.18 -0.13
N ASN A 291 -9.61 4.04 -0.42
CA ASN A 291 -8.51 4.77 0.20
C ASN A 291 -8.40 6.23 -0.30
N THR A 292 -9.51 6.95 -0.19
CA THR A 292 -9.68 8.36 -0.55
C THR A 292 -10.53 9.04 0.51
N SER A 293 -10.41 10.36 0.66
CA SER A 293 -11.19 11.12 1.64
C SER A 293 -12.70 11.11 1.32
N LEU A 294 -13.55 11.32 2.32
CA LEU A 294 -14.99 11.54 2.08
C LEU A 294 -15.22 12.78 1.21
N ALA A 295 -14.40 13.84 1.37
CA ALA A 295 -14.51 15.07 0.60
C ALA A 295 -14.23 14.80 -0.90
N THR A 296 -13.19 14.01 -1.20
CA THR A 296 -12.91 13.53 -2.55
C THR A 296 -14.11 12.77 -3.13
N LYS A 297 -14.71 11.85 -2.36
CA LYS A 297 -15.89 11.10 -2.79
C LYS A 297 -17.07 12.02 -3.07
N ALA A 298 -17.32 13.01 -2.21
CA ALA A 298 -18.40 13.97 -2.37
C ALA A 298 -18.21 14.83 -3.63
N ALA A 299 -17.00 15.37 -3.84
CA ALA A 299 -16.66 16.18 -5.01
C ALA A 299 -16.76 15.37 -6.32
N ALA A 300 -16.25 14.14 -6.31
CA ALA A 300 -16.35 13.24 -7.45
C ALA A 300 -17.81 12.90 -7.77
N ASN A 301 -18.60 12.53 -6.76
CA ASN A 301 -20.00 12.15 -6.91
C ASN A 301 -20.90 13.32 -7.36
N ALA A 302 -20.49 14.56 -7.04
CA ALA A 302 -21.15 15.77 -7.56
C ALA A 302 -20.88 16.01 -9.05
N THR A 303 -19.78 15.48 -9.58
CA THR A 303 -19.33 15.69 -10.97
C THR A 303 -19.74 14.53 -11.88
N VAL A 304 -19.53 13.29 -11.42
CA VAL A 304 -19.82 12.04 -12.13
C VAL A 304 -20.47 11.07 -11.15
N PRO A 305 -21.54 10.34 -11.54
CA PRO A 305 -22.08 9.27 -10.70
C PRO A 305 -20.97 8.34 -10.21
N THR A 306 -20.79 8.27 -8.89
CA THR A 306 -19.61 7.64 -8.29
C THR A 306 -20.00 6.46 -7.41
N ILE A 307 -19.30 5.35 -7.56
CA ILE A 307 -19.36 4.18 -6.67
C ILE A 307 -17.99 3.92 -6.08
N THR A 308 -17.93 3.58 -4.80
CA THR A 308 -16.66 3.19 -4.17
C THR A 308 -16.30 1.74 -4.48
N CYS A 309 -15.01 1.39 -4.50
CA CYS A 309 -14.55 0.01 -4.60
C CYS A 309 -13.39 -0.29 -3.64
N THR A 310 -13.12 -1.57 -3.42
CA THR A 310 -11.93 -2.13 -2.76
C THR A 310 -11.17 -3.00 -3.76
N SER A 311 -9.95 -3.43 -3.41
CA SER A 311 -9.22 -4.42 -4.21
C SER A 311 -10.02 -5.72 -4.42
N SER A 312 -10.86 -6.10 -3.45
CA SER A 312 -11.67 -7.32 -3.50
C SER A 312 -12.88 -7.26 -4.42
N ASN A 313 -13.41 -6.08 -4.76
CA ASN A 313 -14.63 -5.95 -5.55
C ASN A 313 -14.47 -5.14 -6.84
N VAL A 314 -13.31 -4.52 -7.09
CA VAL A 314 -13.10 -3.63 -8.24
C VAL A 314 -13.39 -4.32 -9.58
N VAL A 315 -12.88 -5.54 -9.79
CA VAL A 315 -13.10 -6.30 -11.04
C VAL A 315 -14.59 -6.56 -11.28
N ARG A 316 -15.31 -7.01 -10.24
CA ARG A 316 -16.75 -7.26 -10.31
C ARG A 316 -17.53 -5.96 -10.54
N THR A 317 -17.12 -4.86 -9.91
CA THR A 317 -17.75 -3.53 -10.06
C THR A 317 -17.63 -3.04 -11.50
N VAL A 318 -16.44 -3.12 -12.08
CA VAL A 318 -16.16 -2.69 -13.46
C VAL A 318 -16.93 -3.53 -14.47
N LEU A 319 -16.87 -4.86 -14.37
CA LEU A 319 -17.60 -5.75 -15.27
C LEU A 319 -19.11 -5.58 -15.14
N GLN A 320 -19.63 -5.50 -13.91
CA GLN A 320 -21.07 -5.28 -13.72
C GLN A 320 -21.53 -3.95 -14.31
N ALA A 321 -20.73 -2.88 -14.24
CA ALA A 321 -21.06 -1.61 -14.89
C ALA A 321 -21.29 -1.81 -16.40
N PHE A 322 -20.34 -2.46 -17.08
CA PHE A 322 -20.44 -2.74 -18.51
C PHE A 322 -21.58 -3.69 -18.87
N ALA A 323 -21.93 -4.63 -17.98
CA ALA A 323 -23.03 -5.55 -18.18
C ALA A 323 -24.41 -4.93 -17.93
N GLN A 324 -24.51 -3.98 -16.99
CA GLN A 324 -25.78 -3.41 -16.55
C GLN A 324 -26.16 -2.13 -17.30
N VAL A 325 -25.19 -1.31 -17.69
CA VAL A 325 -25.44 -0.01 -18.33
C VAL A 325 -24.86 0.03 -19.75
N GLU A 326 -25.74 0.06 -20.75
CA GLU A 326 -25.34 0.03 -22.15
C GLU A 326 -24.58 1.31 -22.56
N GLY A 327 -23.38 1.13 -23.12
CA GLY A 327 -22.53 2.23 -23.57
C GLY A 327 -21.86 3.03 -22.46
N VAL A 328 -21.83 2.53 -21.21
CA VAL A 328 -21.15 3.17 -20.09
C VAL A 328 -19.63 3.34 -20.32
N HIS A 329 -19.07 4.45 -19.89
CA HIS A 329 -17.63 4.63 -19.74
C HIS A 329 -17.27 4.49 -18.26
N VAL A 330 -16.32 3.60 -17.96
CA VAL A 330 -15.86 3.39 -16.58
C VAL A 330 -14.57 4.17 -16.37
N TRP A 331 -14.55 5.00 -15.34
CA TRP A 331 -13.42 5.85 -14.97
C TRP A 331 -12.94 5.43 -13.57
N TYR A 332 -11.83 4.70 -13.50
CA TYR A 332 -11.30 4.16 -12.26
C TYR A 332 -10.14 5.02 -11.70
N GLY A 333 -10.14 5.27 -10.40
CA GLY A 333 -9.02 5.95 -9.74
C GLY A 333 -9.11 5.96 -8.21
N PRO A 334 -8.10 6.50 -7.52
CA PRO A 334 -6.87 7.08 -8.08
C PRO A 334 -5.71 6.09 -8.32
N ASP A 335 -5.78 4.82 -7.88
CA ASP A 335 -4.58 3.96 -7.92
C ASP A 335 -4.19 3.53 -9.34
N SER A 336 -3.12 4.09 -9.88
CA SER A 336 -2.69 3.83 -11.25
C SER A 336 -2.21 2.40 -11.48
N TYR A 337 -1.63 1.73 -10.47
CA TYR A 337 -1.24 0.32 -10.60
C TYR A 337 -2.47 -0.57 -10.69
N MET A 338 -3.43 -0.40 -9.79
CA MET A 338 -4.69 -1.14 -9.86
C MET A 338 -5.44 -0.86 -11.17
N GLY A 339 -5.37 0.37 -11.69
CA GLY A 339 -5.95 0.74 -12.97
C GLY A 339 -5.31 0.01 -14.15
N ALA A 340 -3.97 -0.01 -14.21
CA ALA A 340 -3.23 -0.77 -15.21
C ALA A 340 -3.48 -2.29 -15.08
N ASN A 341 -3.51 -2.81 -13.86
CA ASN A 341 -3.75 -4.22 -13.57
C ASN A 341 -5.18 -4.65 -13.95
N LEU A 342 -6.18 -3.76 -13.88
CA LEU A 342 -7.51 -4.02 -14.45
C LEU A 342 -7.44 -4.23 -15.96
N VAL A 343 -6.69 -3.40 -16.68
CA VAL A 343 -6.50 -3.53 -18.13
C VAL A 343 -5.81 -4.86 -18.45
N GLU A 344 -4.69 -5.15 -17.79
CA GLU A 344 -3.93 -6.39 -18.01
C GLU A 344 -4.77 -7.64 -17.70
N LEU A 345 -5.57 -7.62 -16.63
CA LEU A 345 -6.51 -8.69 -16.32
C LEU A 345 -7.55 -8.88 -17.44
N LEU A 346 -8.18 -7.80 -17.90
CA LEU A 346 -9.19 -7.87 -18.96
C LEU A 346 -8.60 -8.36 -20.28
N GLU A 347 -7.37 -7.96 -20.60
CA GLU A 347 -6.62 -8.49 -21.75
C GLU A 347 -6.36 -9.99 -21.60
N SER A 348 -5.95 -10.46 -20.41
CA SER A 348 -5.73 -11.89 -20.18
C SER A 348 -7.01 -12.72 -20.32
N LEU A 349 -8.18 -12.16 -20.01
CA LEU A 349 -9.47 -12.86 -20.22
C LEU A 349 -9.71 -13.18 -21.70
N LEU A 350 -9.15 -12.42 -22.63
CA LEU A 350 -9.29 -12.67 -24.07
C LEU A 350 -8.50 -13.91 -24.54
N GLU A 351 -7.54 -14.36 -23.75
CA GLU A 351 -6.75 -15.57 -24.01
C GLU A 351 -7.37 -16.83 -23.42
N LEU A 352 -8.30 -16.68 -22.46
CA LEU A 352 -8.99 -17.78 -21.81
C LEU A 352 -10.18 -18.28 -22.65
N PRO A 353 -10.60 -19.56 -22.50
CA PRO A 353 -11.86 -20.04 -23.06
C PRO A 353 -13.06 -19.21 -22.56
N GLU A 354 -14.09 -19.02 -23.39
CA GLU A 354 -15.28 -18.22 -23.01
C GLU A 354 -15.96 -18.71 -21.72
N GLU A 355 -15.88 -20.01 -21.43
CA GLU A 355 -16.40 -20.60 -20.19
C GLU A 355 -15.71 -20.03 -18.94
N GLU A 356 -14.39 -19.80 -19.00
CA GLU A 356 -13.64 -19.18 -17.90
C GLU A 356 -13.94 -17.69 -17.78
N VAL A 357 -14.14 -16.99 -18.91
CA VAL A 357 -14.61 -15.59 -18.92
C VAL A 357 -15.96 -15.47 -18.22
N ALA A 358 -16.89 -16.38 -18.53
CA ALA A 358 -18.22 -16.41 -17.91
C ALA A 358 -18.17 -16.72 -16.40
N ARG A 359 -17.14 -17.46 -15.91
CA ARG A 359 -16.93 -17.65 -14.46
C ARG A 359 -16.50 -16.36 -13.77
N VAL A 360 -15.71 -15.53 -14.44
CA VAL A 360 -15.33 -14.20 -13.93
C VAL A 360 -16.53 -13.26 -13.92
N HIS A 361 -17.39 -13.31 -14.94
CA HIS A 361 -18.70 -12.65 -14.91
C HIS A 361 -19.64 -13.21 -16.00
N PRO A 362 -20.85 -13.67 -15.65
CA PRO A 362 -21.69 -14.48 -16.56
C PRO A 362 -22.22 -13.71 -17.78
N ALA A 363 -22.28 -12.37 -17.72
CA ALA A 363 -22.72 -11.54 -18.83
C ALA A 363 -21.63 -11.26 -19.88
N HIS A 364 -20.38 -11.68 -19.64
CA HIS A 364 -19.25 -11.30 -20.48
C HIS A 364 -18.76 -12.43 -21.38
N THR A 365 -18.53 -12.06 -22.64
CA THR A 365 -17.86 -12.82 -23.70
C THR A 365 -16.61 -12.09 -24.16
N HIS A 366 -15.75 -12.71 -24.98
CA HIS A 366 -14.59 -12.02 -25.57
C HIS A 366 -14.98 -10.73 -26.30
N ALA A 367 -16.11 -10.71 -27.00
CA ALA A 367 -16.58 -9.50 -27.69
C ALA A 367 -16.89 -8.37 -26.72
N SER A 368 -17.61 -8.68 -25.64
CA SER A 368 -17.94 -7.68 -24.61
C SER A 368 -16.72 -7.20 -23.82
N VAL A 369 -15.71 -8.06 -23.62
CA VAL A 369 -14.47 -7.70 -22.92
C VAL A 369 -13.63 -6.74 -23.78
N ARG A 370 -13.54 -6.96 -25.10
CA ARG A 370 -12.87 -6.00 -26.01
C ARG A 370 -13.58 -4.64 -26.01
N ASP A 371 -14.89 -4.65 -25.99
CA ASP A 371 -15.70 -3.43 -25.92
C ASP A 371 -15.49 -2.71 -24.56
N ALA A 372 -15.49 -3.44 -23.45
CA ALA A 372 -15.15 -2.93 -22.12
C ALA A 372 -13.75 -2.29 -22.08
N LEU A 373 -12.73 -2.95 -22.63
CA LEU A 373 -11.36 -2.41 -22.73
C LEU A 373 -11.31 -1.08 -23.47
N SER A 374 -12.13 -0.89 -24.51
CA SER A 374 -12.19 0.38 -25.26
C SER A 374 -12.86 1.53 -24.50
N ARG A 375 -13.59 1.21 -23.42
CA ARG A 375 -14.39 2.16 -22.62
C ARG A 375 -13.96 2.21 -21.15
N LEU A 376 -12.86 1.53 -20.79
CA LEU A 376 -12.24 1.58 -19.48
C LEU A 376 -11.14 2.64 -19.48
N HIS A 377 -11.27 3.61 -18.59
CA HIS A 377 -10.31 4.70 -18.37
C HIS A 377 -9.83 4.60 -16.94
N TYR A 378 -8.56 4.88 -16.68
CA TYR A 378 -8.05 4.95 -15.31
C TYR A 378 -7.15 6.17 -15.11
N PHE A 379 -7.03 6.62 -13.87
CA PHE A 379 -6.18 7.75 -13.51
C PHE A 379 -4.70 7.31 -13.47
N GLU A 380 -3.83 8.03 -14.19
CA GLU A 380 -2.41 7.63 -14.40
C GLU A 380 -1.42 8.29 -13.42
N ASP A 381 -1.86 9.27 -12.62
CA ASP A 381 -0.98 10.05 -11.74
C ASP A 381 -1.19 9.75 -10.23
N GLY A 382 -1.82 8.62 -9.88
CA GLY A 382 -2.11 8.28 -8.49
C GLY A 382 -1.33 7.07 -7.99
N MET A 383 -0.48 7.30 -6.98
CA MET A 383 0.45 6.29 -6.52
C MET A 383 0.47 6.08 -5.01
N CYS A 384 0.39 4.80 -4.64
CA CYS A 384 0.67 4.36 -3.29
C CYS A 384 2.19 4.18 -3.10
N VAL A 385 2.76 4.88 -2.11
CA VAL A 385 4.19 4.81 -1.78
C VAL A 385 4.66 3.39 -1.40
N VAL A 386 3.75 2.53 -0.94
CA VAL A 386 4.05 1.15 -0.56
C VAL A 386 4.23 0.25 -1.78
N HIS A 387 3.50 0.50 -2.87
CA HIS A 387 3.51 -0.38 -4.03
C HIS A 387 4.65 -0.06 -5.01
N ASP A 388 5.18 1.17 -5.05
CA ASP A 388 6.38 1.52 -5.86
C ASP A 388 7.67 0.78 -5.40
N MET A 389 7.58 -0.04 -4.36
CA MET A 389 8.71 -0.74 -3.75
C MET A 389 9.06 -2.08 -4.40
N PHE A 390 8.20 -2.61 -5.28
CA PHE A 390 8.41 -3.86 -6.02
C PHE A 390 8.96 -3.59 -7.43
N GLY A 391 10.15 -3.00 -7.51
CA GLY A 391 10.82 -2.67 -8.78
C GLY A 391 11.25 -3.91 -9.59
N GLU A 392 11.79 -3.68 -10.79
CA GLU A 392 12.22 -4.72 -11.73
C GLU A 392 13.18 -5.77 -11.13
N ASP A 393 14.02 -5.36 -10.17
CA ASP A 393 14.93 -6.26 -9.45
C ASP A 393 14.18 -7.36 -8.67
N VAL A 394 13.02 -7.04 -8.11
CA VAL A 394 12.20 -8.01 -7.37
C VAL A 394 11.62 -9.03 -8.33
N VAL A 395 11.06 -8.57 -9.46
CA VAL A 395 10.48 -9.44 -10.50
C VAL A 395 11.55 -10.39 -11.06
N ARG A 396 12.74 -9.87 -11.39
CA ARG A 396 13.86 -10.69 -11.85
C ARG A 396 14.27 -11.76 -10.84
N THR A 397 14.37 -11.38 -9.56
CA THR A 397 14.72 -12.34 -8.50
C THR A 397 13.64 -13.42 -8.34
N LEU A 398 12.36 -13.08 -8.52
CA LEU A 398 11.27 -14.06 -8.50
C LEU A 398 11.38 -15.07 -9.64
N GLU A 399 11.62 -14.58 -10.85
CA GLU A 399 11.82 -15.43 -12.04
C GLU A 399 13.03 -16.37 -11.89
N GLU A 400 14.13 -15.89 -11.30
CA GLU A 400 15.37 -16.66 -11.15
C GLU A 400 15.33 -17.73 -10.04
N HIS A 401 14.54 -17.52 -8.98
CA HIS A 401 14.62 -18.31 -7.75
C HIS A 401 13.34 -19.03 -7.33
N TYR A 402 12.18 -18.60 -7.83
CA TYR A 402 10.88 -19.07 -7.33
C TYR A 402 9.96 -19.60 -8.42
N VAL A 403 9.98 -18.99 -9.61
CA VAL A 403 9.16 -19.45 -10.75
C VAL A 403 9.61 -20.82 -11.23
N GLY A 404 8.66 -21.73 -11.45
CA GLY A 404 8.91 -23.09 -11.93
C GLY A 404 9.47 -24.07 -10.88
N GLU A 405 9.70 -23.62 -9.64
CA GLU A 405 10.06 -24.49 -8.53
C GLU A 405 8.84 -25.24 -8.00
N ARG A 406 9.01 -26.53 -7.71
CA ARG A 406 7.93 -27.37 -7.18
C ARG A 406 7.42 -26.81 -5.84
N ASP A 407 6.11 -26.88 -5.63
CA ASP A 407 5.44 -26.45 -4.39
C ASP A 407 5.72 -24.99 -4.02
N THR A 408 6.07 -24.17 -5.02
CA THR A 408 6.28 -22.72 -4.88
C THR A 408 5.13 -21.99 -5.54
N PHE A 409 4.48 -21.13 -4.76
CA PHE A 409 3.28 -20.42 -5.16
C PHE A 409 3.49 -18.91 -5.13
N LEU A 410 3.05 -18.23 -6.19
CA LEU A 410 3.07 -16.77 -6.25
C LEU A 410 1.72 -16.21 -5.81
N THR A 411 1.74 -15.21 -4.94
CA THR A 411 0.54 -14.45 -4.59
C THR A 411 0.77 -13.00 -4.97
N ALA A 412 -0.25 -12.34 -5.51
CA ALA A 412 -0.18 -10.91 -5.82
C ALA A 412 -1.48 -10.22 -5.40
N HIS A 413 -1.32 -9.17 -4.61
CA HIS A 413 -2.39 -8.23 -4.32
C HIS A 413 -2.70 -7.42 -5.58
N PHE A 414 -3.95 -7.02 -5.77
CA PHE A 414 -4.37 -6.33 -6.99
C PHE A 414 -3.67 -4.97 -7.21
N GLU A 415 -3.09 -4.41 -6.15
CA GLU A 415 -2.46 -3.08 -6.16
C GLU A 415 -0.94 -3.12 -6.34
N VAL A 416 -0.33 -4.30 -6.43
CA VAL A 416 1.11 -4.40 -6.66
C VAL A 416 1.50 -3.94 -8.07
N PRO A 417 2.76 -3.52 -8.30
CA PRO A 417 3.24 -3.14 -9.61
C PRO A 417 3.00 -4.20 -10.68
N GLY A 418 2.74 -3.73 -11.90
CA GLY A 418 2.39 -4.56 -13.05
C GLY A 418 3.38 -5.71 -13.32
N GLY A 419 4.67 -5.52 -13.07
CA GLY A 419 5.65 -6.60 -13.24
C GLY A 419 5.39 -7.81 -12.36
N LEU A 420 5.06 -7.60 -11.08
CA LEU A 420 4.72 -8.68 -10.14
C LEU A 420 3.31 -9.23 -10.41
N PHE A 421 2.36 -8.35 -10.70
CA PHE A 421 0.99 -8.72 -11.04
C PHE A 421 0.95 -9.62 -12.28
N GLY A 422 1.58 -9.20 -13.37
CA GLY A 422 1.66 -9.94 -14.63
C GLY A 422 2.41 -11.27 -14.49
N LEU A 423 3.46 -11.32 -13.66
CA LEU A 423 4.13 -12.59 -13.36
C LEU A 423 3.18 -13.57 -12.65
N ALA A 424 2.48 -13.11 -11.61
CA ALA A 424 1.49 -13.94 -10.93
C ALA A 424 0.34 -14.35 -11.85
N LEU A 425 -0.12 -13.46 -12.74
CA LEU A 425 -1.19 -13.75 -13.69
C LEU A 425 -0.79 -14.85 -14.70
N LYS A 426 0.46 -14.84 -15.18
CA LYS A 426 0.99 -15.88 -16.08
C LYS A 426 1.03 -17.26 -15.42
N GLU A 427 1.48 -17.33 -14.17
CA GLU A 427 1.57 -18.60 -13.42
C GLU A 427 0.19 -19.14 -12.98
N ARG A 428 -0.88 -18.35 -13.12
CA ARG A 428 -2.24 -18.74 -12.71
C ARG A 428 -2.75 -19.95 -13.49
N ALA A 429 -2.38 -20.07 -14.76
CA ALA A 429 -2.78 -21.18 -15.61
C ALA A 429 -2.24 -22.53 -15.12
N ALA A 430 -1.10 -22.54 -14.43
CA ALA A 430 -0.52 -23.74 -13.81
C ALA A 430 -1.21 -24.12 -12.48
N GLY A 431 -2.07 -23.25 -11.93
CA GLY A 431 -2.65 -23.41 -10.60
C GLY A 431 -1.67 -23.08 -9.47
N ASP A 432 -0.54 -22.45 -9.81
CA ASP A 432 0.57 -22.14 -8.92
C ASP A 432 0.59 -20.67 -8.46
N SER A 433 -0.49 -19.93 -8.72
CA SER A 433 -0.62 -18.56 -8.23
C SER A 433 -2.05 -18.13 -7.91
N VAL A 434 -2.15 -17.03 -7.18
CA VAL A 434 -3.40 -16.29 -6.95
C VAL A 434 -3.17 -14.79 -7.10
N VAL A 435 -4.13 -14.13 -7.75
CA VAL A 435 -4.20 -12.67 -7.86
C VAL A 435 -5.53 -12.25 -7.26
N GLY A 436 -5.51 -11.35 -6.28
CA GLY A 436 -6.73 -10.89 -5.62
C GLY A 436 -6.49 -10.09 -4.35
N SER A 437 -7.53 -9.99 -3.53
CA SER A 437 -7.48 -9.34 -2.23
C SER A 437 -6.68 -10.14 -1.19
N THR A 438 -6.33 -9.47 -0.09
CA THR A 438 -5.80 -10.06 1.15
C THR A 438 -6.51 -11.34 1.58
N ALA A 439 -7.85 -11.34 1.55
CA ALA A 439 -8.66 -12.48 1.97
C ALA A 439 -8.54 -13.66 0.99
N GLU A 440 -8.50 -13.40 -0.31
CA GLU A 440 -8.33 -14.42 -1.34
C GLU A 440 -6.93 -15.05 -1.29
N ILE A 441 -5.90 -14.25 -1.05
CA ILE A 441 -4.52 -14.71 -0.82
C ILE A 441 -4.47 -15.65 0.39
N LEU A 442 -5.05 -15.23 1.53
CA LEU A 442 -5.10 -16.07 2.73
C LEU A 442 -5.88 -17.38 2.47
N ALA A 443 -7.03 -17.30 1.81
CA ALA A 443 -7.83 -18.48 1.47
C ALA A 443 -7.06 -19.47 0.59
N PHE A 444 -6.32 -18.97 -0.39
CA PHE A 444 -5.46 -19.78 -1.26
C PHE A 444 -4.33 -20.47 -0.49
N ILE A 445 -3.62 -19.74 0.39
CA ILE A 445 -2.57 -20.30 1.25
C ILE A 445 -3.14 -21.42 2.12
N LYS A 446 -4.31 -21.19 2.73
CA LYS A 446 -5.00 -22.19 3.56
C LYS A 446 -5.39 -23.42 2.73
N ALA A 447 -5.92 -23.23 1.52
CA ALA A 447 -6.31 -24.35 0.65
C ALA A 447 -5.09 -25.23 0.29
N LYS A 448 -4.00 -24.63 -0.19
CA LYS A 448 -2.78 -25.37 -0.55
C LYS A 448 -2.13 -26.06 0.66
N THR A 449 -2.17 -25.41 1.83
CA THR A 449 -1.69 -26.00 3.09
C THR A 449 -2.55 -27.18 3.52
N ALA A 450 -3.88 -27.05 3.41
CA ALA A 450 -4.81 -28.13 3.70
C ALA A 450 -4.55 -29.34 2.79
N ASP A 451 -4.42 -29.12 1.48
CA ASP A 451 -4.11 -30.19 0.51
C ASP A 451 -2.84 -30.96 0.88
N ALA A 452 -1.78 -30.27 1.32
CA ALA A 452 -0.54 -30.90 1.73
C ALA A 452 -0.67 -31.70 3.04
N VAL A 453 -1.38 -31.14 4.02
CA VAL A 453 -1.68 -31.78 5.29
C VAL A 453 -2.57 -33.01 5.11
N GLU A 454 -3.57 -32.93 4.24
CA GLU A 454 -4.52 -34.02 3.97
C GLU A 454 -3.89 -35.16 3.18
N ALA A 455 -2.98 -34.84 2.25
CA ALA A 455 -2.18 -35.84 1.54
C ALA A 455 -1.27 -36.64 2.50
N ASN A 456 -0.91 -36.07 3.65
CA ASN A 456 0.03 -36.64 4.62
C ASN A 456 1.34 -37.10 3.98
N GLU A 457 1.91 -36.25 3.13
CA GLU A 457 3.20 -36.45 2.47
C GLU A 457 4.19 -35.37 2.90
N ASP A 458 5.47 -35.72 3.00
CA ASP A 458 6.53 -34.75 3.32
C ASP A 458 6.60 -33.70 2.20
N ARG A 459 6.18 -32.46 2.52
CA ARG A 459 6.06 -31.36 1.57
C ARG A 459 6.58 -30.06 2.15
N ALA A 460 7.31 -29.32 1.34
CA ALA A 460 7.79 -27.99 1.68
C ALA A 460 7.13 -26.98 0.73
N LEU A 461 6.06 -26.34 1.21
CA LEU A 461 5.34 -25.32 0.44
C LEU A 461 6.05 -23.98 0.60
N ARG A 462 6.16 -23.20 -0.47
CA ARG A 462 6.65 -21.82 -0.43
C ARG A 462 5.59 -20.88 -0.98
N PHE A 463 5.30 -19.81 -0.28
CA PHE A 463 4.38 -18.77 -0.73
C PHE A 463 5.12 -17.45 -0.81
N VAL A 464 5.25 -16.92 -2.03
CA VAL A 464 5.74 -15.55 -2.24
C VAL A 464 4.59 -14.59 -2.00
N LEU A 465 4.74 -13.74 -0.99
CA LEU A 465 3.74 -12.73 -0.63
C LEU A 465 3.92 -11.45 -1.43
N GLY A 466 3.28 -11.36 -2.59
CA GLY A 466 3.14 -10.10 -3.33
C GLY A 466 2.06 -9.23 -2.71
N THR A 467 2.18 -8.92 -1.43
CA THR A 467 1.29 -8.02 -0.69
C THR A 467 2.09 -7.31 0.39
N GLU A 468 1.52 -6.29 1.00
CA GLU A 468 2.18 -5.59 2.10
C GLU A 468 2.22 -6.40 3.41
N VAL A 469 3.09 -5.96 4.32
CA VAL A 469 3.53 -6.71 5.51
C VAL A 469 2.44 -6.85 6.58
N GLY A 470 1.39 -6.02 6.54
CA GLY A 470 0.32 -6.03 7.54
C GLY A 470 -0.41 -7.37 7.69
N MET A 471 -0.38 -8.23 6.66
CA MET A 471 -1.05 -9.54 6.68
C MET A 471 -0.23 -10.69 7.26
N VAL A 472 1.08 -10.48 7.50
CA VAL A 472 2.00 -11.56 7.84
C VAL A 472 1.55 -12.29 9.11
N THR A 473 1.13 -11.54 10.13
CA THR A 473 0.64 -12.10 11.39
C THR A 473 -0.57 -13.02 11.18
N SER A 474 -1.58 -12.56 10.44
CA SER A 474 -2.80 -13.37 10.19
C SER A 474 -2.50 -14.63 9.38
N ILE A 475 -1.63 -14.54 8.38
CA ILE A 475 -1.20 -15.70 7.58
C ILE A 475 -0.44 -16.70 8.46
N VAL A 476 0.55 -16.22 9.22
CA VAL A 476 1.39 -17.09 10.04
C VAL A 476 0.57 -17.80 11.11
N LEU A 477 -0.32 -17.09 11.83
CA LEU A 477 -1.18 -17.71 12.83
C LEU A 477 -2.11 -18.76 12.20
N ALA A 478 -2.79 -18.42 11.10
CA ALA A 478 -3.71 -19.35 10.45
C ALA A 478 -3.01 -20.62 9.93
N VAL A 479 -1.80 -20.49 9.36
CA VAL A 479 -1.01 -21.63 8.88
C VAL A 479 -0.47 -22.45 10.05
N GLN A 480 0.02 -21.80 11.11
CA GLN A 480 0.53 -22.47 12.30
C GLN A 480 -0.55 -23.33 12.96
N ASP A 481 -1.77 -22.80 13.13
CA ASP A 481 -2.92 -23.53 13.67
C ASP A 481 -3.26 -24.77 12.83
N MET A 482 -3.18 -24.68 11.50
CA MET A 482 -3.43 -25.81 10.61
C MET A 482 -2.38 -26.91 10.75
N LEU A 483 -1.09 -26.54 10.83
CA LEU A 483 0.01 -27.48 11.02
C LEU A 483 -0.05 -28.15 12.40
N ASP A 484 -0.34 -27.37 13.45
CA ASP A 484 -0.46 -27.88 14.82
C ASP A 484 -1.66 -28.82 14.96
N GLY A 485 -2.82 -28.43 14.43
CA GLY A 485 -4.01 -29.26 14.40
C GLY A 485 -3.85 -30.53 13.55
N ALA A 486 -3.00 -30.52 12.52
CA ALA A 486 -2.64 -31.74 11.78
C ALA A 486 -1.85 -32.72 12.64
N ARG A 487 -0.81 -32.22 13.31
CA ARG A 487 0.03 -33.03 14.19
C ARG A 487 -0.74 -33.60 15.37
N GLU A 488 -1.68 -32.84 15.95
CA GLU A 488 -2.54 -33.33 17.01
C GLU A 488 -3.46 -34.47 16.55
N ARG A 489 -4.00 -34.39 15.34
CA ARG A 489 -4.87 -35.44 14.77
C ARG A 489 -4.12 -36.71 14.36
N LEU A 490 -2.93 -36.56 13.79
CA LEU A 490 -2.17 -37.65 13.17
C LEU A 490 -1.08 -38.23 14.10
N GLY A 491 -0.68 -37.53 15.16
CA GLY A 491 0.32 -37.98 16.12
C GLY A 491 1.69 -38.25 15.49
N GLY A 492 2.28 -39.40 15.78
CA GLY A 492 3.59 -39.80 15.25
C GLY A 492 3.60 -40.21 13.76
N ASP A 493 2.42 -40.33 13.14
CA ASP A 493 2.27 -40.66 11.71
C ASP A 493 2.09 -39.41 10.82
N ALA A 494 2.18 -38.21 11.42
CA ALA A 494 2.10 -36.94 10.70
C ALA A 494 3.36 -36.74 9.83
N ALA A 495 3.17 -36.49 8.55
CA ALA A 495 4.24 -36.11 7.64
C ALA A 495 4.86 -34.75 7.99
N ASP A 496 6.12 -34.54 7.60
CA ASP A 496 6.82 -33.26 7.77
C ASP A 496 6.36 -32.26 6.70
N VAL A 497 5.25 -31.59 7.00
CA VAL A 497 4.76 -30.46 6.20
C VAL A 497 5.35 -29.17 6.76
N SER A 498 6.08 -28.44 5.92
CA SER A 498 6.60 -27.11 6.23
C SER A 498 6.07 -26.07 5.26
N VAL A 499 5.81 -24.87 5.78
CA VAL A 499 5.33 -23.74 4.98
C VAL A 499 6.32 -22.58 5.13
N GLU A 500 6.87 -22.12 4.02
CA GLU A 500 7.76 -20.97 3.95
C GLU A 500 7.00 -19.77 3.38
N ILE A 501 6.90 -18.70 4.16
CA ILE A 501 6.32 -17.42 3.77
C ILE A 501 7.46 -16.49 3.35
N VAL A 502 7.53 -16.17 2.05
CA VAL A 502 8.63 -15.43 1.43
C VAL A 502 8.21 -13.97 1.22
N PHE A 503 9.07 -13.03 1.61
CA PHE A 503 8.82 -11.59 1.48
C PHE A 503 9.63 -10.99 0.32
N PRO A 504 9.00 -10.63 -0.81
CA PRO A 504 9.67 -10.12 -1.99
C PRO A 504 10.14 -8.67 -1.81
N VAL A 505 11.00 -8.44 -0.82
CA VAL A 505 11.63 -7.16 -0.50
C VAL A 505 13.10 -7.19 -0.93
N SER A 506 13.57 -6.11 -1.58
CA SER A 506 14.97 -5.99 -1.96
C SER A 506 15.89 -6.13 -0.74
N SER A 507 17.02 -6.83 -0.88
CA SER A 507 18.02 -6.97 0.17
C SER A 507 18.59 -5.62 0.67
N ASP A 508 18.44 -4.54 -0.13
CA ASP A 508 18.86 -3.18 0.25
C ASP A 508 17.81 -2.43 1.08
N ALA A 509 16.57 -2.94 1.15
CA ALA A 509 15.52 -2.43 2.04
C ALA A 509 15.72 -2.87 3.50
N VAL A 510 16.84 -3.52 3.78
CA VAL A 510 17.24 -4.07 5.07
C VAL A 510 18.63 -3.54 5.36
N GLN A 511 18.78 -2.70 6.39
CA GLN A 511 20.11 -2.35 6.87
C GLN A 511 20.84 -3.64 7.27
N GLY A 512 22.00 -3.87 6.67
CA GLY A 512 22.72 -5.14 6.76
C GLY A 512 23.11 -5.51 8.19
N VAL A 513 22.67 -6.69 8.63
CA VAL A 513 23.25 -7.41 9.77
C VAL A 513 24.27 -8.43 9.25
N ASP A 514 25.41 -8.57 9.93
CA ASP A 514 26.39 -9.58 9.58
C ASP A 514 25.94 -10.99 10.04
N ALA A 515 26.62 -12.03 9.56
CA ALA A 515 26.28 -13.44 9.77
C ALA A 515 26.35 -13.91 11.25
N ALA A 516 26.62 -13.00 12.18
CA ALA A 516 26.67 -13.24 13.63
C ALA A 516 25.64 -12.40 14.42
N GLY A 517 24.79 -11.62 13.74
CA GLY A 517 23.73 -10.84 14.40
C GLY A 517 24.24 -9.63 15.19
N ALA A 518 25.39 -9.05 14.81
CA ALA A 518 25.93 -7.85 15.43
C ALA A 518 25.83 -6.63 14.49
N ILE A 519 25.36 -5.50 15.02
CA ILE A 519 25.34 -4.23 14.29
C ILE A 519 26.78 -3.78 14.02
N THR A 520 27.23 -3.89 12.77
CA THR A 520 28.54 -3.36 12.38
C THR A 520 28.44 -1.85 12.17
N LYS A 521 29.03 -1.08 13.09
CA LYS A 521 29.44 0.29 12.77
C LYS A 521 30.49 0.20 11.67
N SER A 522 30.14 0.55 10.44
CA SER A 522 31.13 0.73 9.38
C SER A 522 32.11 1.82 9.83
N LYS A 523 33.34 1.41 10.19
CA LYS A 523 34.46 2.33 10.33
C LYS A 523 34.89 2.77 8.94
N ALA A 524 34.19 3.74 8.36
CA ALA A 524 34.76 4.57 7.30
C ALA A 524 35.61 5.66 7.96
N GLY A 525 36.86 5.32 8.27
CA GLY A 525 37.88 6.31 8.55
C GLY A 525 38.34 6.92 7.23
N GLY A 526 37.82 8.10 6.90
CA GLY A 526 38.20 8.88 5.73
C GLY A 526 37.37 10.16 5.71
N SER A 527 38.03 11.31 5.64
CA SER A 527 37.46 12.67 5.68
C SER A 527 36.16 12.81 4.87
N SER A 528 35.06 13.17 5.55
CA SER A 528 33.78 13.52 4.91
C SER A 528 33.96 14.65 3.89
N PRO A 529 33.43 14.54 2.66
CA PRO A 529 33.20 15.70 1.81
C PRO A 529 32.07 16.53 2.42
N SER A 530 32.24 17.86 2.48
CA SER A 530 31.14 18.75 2.86
C SER A 530 30.11 18.78 1.74
N LEU A 531 28.97 18.11 1.92
CA LEU A 531 27.82 18.32 1.06
C LEU A 531 27.08 19.59 1.57
N LEU A 532 26.89 20.58 0.70
CA LEU A 532 26.14 21.83 0.98
C LEU A 532 26.77 22.81 2.00
N GLY A 533 28.05 22.66 2.36
CA GLY A 533 28.71 23.58 3.32
C GLY A 533 28.22 23.44 4.76
N LEU A 534 27.58 22.33 5.10
CA LEU A 534 27.12 21.99 6.45
C LEU A 534 27.93 20.81 6.99
N GLU A 535 28.48 20.97 8.19
CA GLU A 535 29.14 19.89 8.93
C GLU A 535 28.11 18.81 9.28
N VAL A 536 28.17 17.66 8.58
CA VAL A 536 27.34 16.50 8.89
C VAL A 536 27.89 15.86 10.17
N VAL A 537 27.23 16.13 11.29
CA VAL A 537 27.46 15.43 12.56
C VAL A 537 26.96 13.99 12.41
N PRO A 538 27.75 12.95 12.78
CA PRO A 538 27.28 11.58 12.81
C PRO A 538 26.04 11.45 13.69
N GLY A 539 25.01 10.75 13.19
CA GLY A 539 23.66 10.66 13.75
C GLY A 539 23.56 10.72 15.28
N ALA A 540 22.76 11.68 15.75
CA ALA A 540 22.42 11.80 17.16
C ALA A 540 21.64 10.56 17.63
N ALA A 541 21.98 10.15 18.85
CA ALA A 541 21.49 8.95 19.52
C ALA A 541 19.99 8.99 19.82
N GLY A 542 19.34 7.84 19.62
CA GLY A 542 18.28 7.28 20.46
C GLY A 542 17.13 8.19 20.89
N GLY A 543 15.98 8.01 20.24
CA GLY A 543 14.69 8.47 20.76
C GLY A 543 13.91 9.31 19.76
N GLU A 544 13.54 8.74 18.61
CA GLU A 544 12.48 9.25 17.72
C GLU A 544 12.26 8.21 16.60
N GLY A 545 11.24 7.35 16.78
CA GLY A 545 10.37 6.80 15.72
C GLY A 545 10.92 6.01 14.53
N CYS A 546 12.22 5.88 14.33
CA CYS A 546 12.81 5.04 13.29
C CYS A 546 13.59 3.93 13.97
N SER A 547 12.90 2.85 14.36
CA SER A 547 13.59 1.61 14.72
C SER A 547 14.34 1.09 13.49
N ALA A 548 15.57 0.62 13.69
CA ALA A 548 16.41 0.02 12.67
C ALA A 548 15.88 -1.35 12.17
N GLU A 549 14.64 -1.69 12.51
CA GLU A 549 14.18 -3.08 12.64
C GLU A 549 12.90 -3.37 11.84
N GLY A 550 12.30 -2.40 11.13
CA GLY A 550 11.15 -2.64 10.25
C GLY A 550 11.45 -2.25 8.81
N GLY A 551 11.92 -3.20 8.00
CA GLY A 551 12.36 -2.98 6.62
C GLY A 551 11.32 -2.32 5.71
N CYS A 552 11.80 -1.81 4.57
CA CYS A 552 11.18 -0.68 3.88
C CYS A 552 9.73 -0.87 3.36
N ALA A 553 9.11 -2.05 3.39
CA ALA A 553 7.76 -2.31 2.83
C ALA A 553 6.58 -1.98 3.78
N SER A 554 6.60 -0.84 4.48
CA SER A 554 5.53 -0.44 5.41
C SER A 554 5.17 1.04 5.24
N CYS A 555 3.87 1.34 5.16
CA CYS A 555 3.35 2.68 4.97
C CYS A 555 3.83 3.63 6.11
N PRO A 556 4.52 4.74 5.79
CA PRO A 556 5.05 5.64 6.81
C PRO A 556 3.95 6.31 7.65
N TYR A 557 2.77 6.53 7.06
CA TYR A 557 1.62 7.08 7.77
C TYR A 557 1.01 6.06 8.75
N MET A 558 0.95 4.79 8.37
CA MET A 558 0.44 3.74 9.25
C MET A 558 1.35 3.54 10.47
N LYS A 559 2.67 3.76 10.33
CA LYS A 559 3.63 3.73 11.46
C LYS A 559 3.38 4.79 12.53
N MET A 560 2.63 5.86 12.22
CA MET A 560 2.26 6.89 13.21
C MET A 560 1.32 6.31 14.28
N ASN A 561 0.59 5.24 13.96
CA ASN A 561 -0.35 4.58 14.86
C ASN A 561 0.36 3.57 15.78
N SER A 562 1.43 3.97 16.48
CA SER A 562 2.18 3.04 17.33
C SER A 562 1.42 2.61 18.60
N LEU A 563 1.89 1.54 19.24
CA LEU A 563 1.32 1.08 20.50
C LEU A 563 1.46 2.16 21.59
N ASP A 564 2.59 2.86 21.62
CA ASP A 564 2.82 3.98 22.55
C ASP A 564 1.86 5.15 22.28
N ALA A 565 1.50 5.40 21.01
CA ALA A 565 0.52 6.42 20.66
C ALA A 565 -0.87 6.05 21.18
N LEU A 566 -1.27 4.79 20.99
CA LEU A 566 -2.51 4.27 21.55
C LEU A 566 -2.52 4.38 23.08
N GLU A 567 -1.47 3.90 23.77
CA GLU A 567 -1.34 3.96 25.23
C GLU A 567 -1.47 5.39 25.76
N ARG A 568 -0.88 6.38 25.08
CA ARG A 568 -1.03 7.81 25.44
C ARG A 568 -2.47 8.28 25.31
N VAL A 569 -3.12 8.02 24.17
CA VAL A 569 -4.50 8.45 23.91
C VAL A 569 -5.47 7.81 24.90
N VAL A 570 -5.45 6.48 25.03
CA VAL A 570 -6.36 5.77 25.95
C VAL A 570 -6.06 6.11 27.41
N GLY A 571 -4.80 6.39 27.75
CA GLY A 571 -4.38 6.85 29.07
C GLY A 571 -4.97 8.21 29.44
N ALA A 572 -5.12 9.12 28.48
CA ALA A 572 -5.64 10.46 28.71
C ALA A 572 -7.19 10.54 28.78
N ILE A 573 -7.93 9.67 28.08
CA ILE A 573 -9.41 9.64 28.10
C ILE A 573 -9.94 9.51 29.53
N GLY A 574 -10.93 10.31 29.93
CA GLY A 574 -11.52 10.29 31.26
C GLY A 574 -10.63 10.90 32.36
N THR A 575 -9.59 11.65 32.00
CA THR A 575 -8.69 12.37 32.92
C THR A 575 -8.62 13.85 32.57
N ASP A 576 -7.99 14.67 33.41
CA ASP A 576 -7.76 16.10 33.11
C ASP A 576 -6.95 16.31 31.81
N ALA A 577 -6.17 15.31 31.38
CA ALA A 577 -5.40 15.36 30.14
C ALA A 577 -6.27 15.16 28.88
N GLU A 578 -7.53 14.74 28.98
CA GLU A 578 -8.43 14.54 27.84
C GLU A 578 -8.64 15.84 27.04
N ALA A 579 -8.54 17.01 27.68
CA ALA A 579 -8.61 18.30 27.00
C ALA A 579 -7.53 18.46 25.91
N MET A 580 -6.39 17.76 26.03
CA MET A 580 -5.31 17.76 25.04
C MET A 580 -5.61 16.87 23.82
N LEU A 581 -6.65 16.01 23.91
CA LEU A 581 -7.07 15.12 22.82
C LEU A 581 -7.98 15.81 21.79
N GLU A 582 -8.31 17.09 21.95
CA GLU A 582 -9.14 17.81 20.97
C GLU A 582 -8.52 17.78 19.56
N ALA A 583 -7.20 17.95 19.47
CA ALA A 583 -6.47 17.85 18.20
C ALA A 583 -6.44 16.42 17.61
N HIS A 584 -6.71 15.40 18.43
CA HIS A 584 -6.75 14.00 18.00
C HIS A 584 -8.12 13.63 17.43
N LYS A 585 -9.15 14.48 17.54
CA LYS A 585 -10.44 14.20 16.90
C LYS A 585 -10.30 14.24 15.37
N PRO A 586 -11.09 13.44 14.63
CA PRO A 586 -11.19 13.59 13.19
C PRO A 586 -11.62 15.01 12.83
N ARG A 587 -11.07 15.54 11.73
CA ARG A 587 -11.52 16.84 11.23
C ARG A 587 -12.94 16.71 10.73
N VAL A 588 -13.84 17.56 11.24
CA VAL A 588 -15.19 17.68 10.70
C VAL A 588 -15.04 18.33 9.33
N MET A 589 -15.06 17.53 8.26
CA MET A 589 -14.88 18.04 6.89
C MET A 589 -16.13 18.69 6.31
N PHE A 590 -17.31 18.43 6.89
CA PHE A 590 -18.58 18.86 6.34
C PHE A 590 -19.34 19.71 7.35
N GLU A 591 -19.56 20.98 7.02
CA GLU A 591 -20.47 21.86 7.77
C GLU A 591 -21.94 21.55 7.47
N ASP A 592 -22.21 20.96 6.30
CA ASP A 592 -23.55 20.58 5.82
C ASP A 592 -23.72 19.05 5.80
N ALA A 593 -24.79 18.57 6.45
CA ALA A 593 -25.18 17.16 6.42
C ALA A 593 -25.39 16.65 4.99
N SER A 594 -25.84 17.51 4.07
CA SER A 594 -26.07 17.13 2.67
C SER A 594 -24.77 16.81 1.91
N GLU A 595 -23.65 17.43 2.28
CA GLU A 595 -22.34 17.19 1.66
C GLU A 595 -21.72 15.89 2.19
N MET A 596 -21.85 15.66 3.49
CA MET A 596 -21.51 14.38 4.11
C MET A 596 -22.31 13.23 3.47
N ASP A 597 -23.60 13.41 3.25
CA ASP A 597 -24.46 12.43 2.59
C ASP A 597 -23.94 12.09 1.18
N ARG A 598 -23.51 13.09 0.40
CA ARG A 598 -22.92 12.87 -0.94
C ARG A 598 -21.59 12.13 -0.89
N GLY A 599 -20.78 12.31 0.14
CA GLY A 599 -19.51 11.60 0.32
C GLY A 599 -19.69 10.15 0.77
N VAL A 600 -20.74 9.88 1.55
CA VAL A 600 -21.08 8.53 2.05
C VAL A 600 -21.87 7.73 1.01
N GLU A 601 -22.68 8.37 0.16
CA GLU A 601 -23.50 7.70 -0.86
C GLU A 601 -22.72 6.70 -1.75
N PRO A 602 -21.54 7.04 -2.33
CA PRO A 602 -20.73 6.07 -3.07
C PRO A 602 -20.34 4.82 -2.28
N ILE A 603 -20.16 4.93 -0.96
CA ILE A 603 -19.86 3.80 -0.07
C ILE A 603 -21.10 2.95 0.15
N ILE A 604 -22.28 3.58 0.25
CA ILE A 604 -23.56 2.87 0.34
C ILE A 604 -23.81 2.07 -0.94
N TYR A 605 -23.59 2.68 -2.13
CA TYR A 605 -23.72 1.97 -3.41
C TYR A 605 -22.82 0.73 -3.48
N MET A 606 -21.57 0.86 -3.05
CA MET A 606 -20.66 -0.28 -2.97
C MET A 606 -21.15 -1.37 -2.00
N ARG A 607 -21.69 -0.99 -0.85
CA ARG A 607 -22.23 -1.94 0.14
C ARG A 607 -23.44 -2.68 -0.39
N GLU A 608 -24.33 -1.98 -1.08
CA GLU A 608 -25.47 -2.59 -1.75
C GLU A 608 -25.01 -3.53 -2.86
N PHE A 609 -24.10 -3.06 -3.73
CA PHE A 609 -23.50 -3.87 -4.79
C PHE A 609 -22.84 -5.14 -4.23
N THR A 610 -22.14 -5.05 -3.10
CA THR A 610 -21.51 -6.22 -2.46
C THR A 610 -22.57 -7.29 -2.08
N LYS A 611 -23.78 -6.86 -1.69
CA LYS A 611 -24.90 -7.76 -1.33
C LYS A 611 -25.68 -8.27 -2.53
N THR A 612 -25.95 -7.42 -3.50
CA THR A 612 -26.87 -7.69 -4.62
C THR A 612 -26.16 -8.15 -5.89
N GLN A 613 -24.85 -7.88 -6.00
CA GLN A 613 -24.05 -8.01 -7.21
C GLN A 613 -24.64 -7.23 -8.40
N ARG A 614 -25.38 -6.15 -8.11
CA ARG A 614 -25.99 -5.25 -9.10
C ARG A 614 -25.81 -3.81 -8.67
N PHE A 615 -25.66 -2.91 -9.65
CA PHE A 615 -25.65 -1.49 -9.34
C PHE A 615 -27.04 -1.09 -8.85
N PRO A 616 -27.12 -0.27 -7.79
CA PRO A 616 -28.37 0.34 -7.35
C PRO A 616 -29.08 1.05 -8.51
N ASP A 617 -30.41 0.96 -8.54
CA ASP A 617 -31.21 1.47 -9.66
C ASP A 617 -31.02 2.98 -9.83
N ASP A 618 -30.92 3.72 -8.72
CA ASP A 618 -30.69 5.18 -8.74
C ASP A 618 -29.31 5.55 -9.30
N LEU A 619 -28.26 4.77 -8.99
CA LEU A 619 -26.95 4.94 -9.59
C LEU A 619 -27.00 4.66 -11.10
N ALA A 620 -27.65 3.58 -11.51
CA ALA A 620 -27.79 3.22 -12.93
C ALA A 620 -28.56 4.31 -13.71
N GLU A 621 -29.66 4.82 -13.17
CA GLU A 621 -30.44 5.91 -13.76
C GLU A 621 -29.63 7.21 -13.87
N ARG A 622 -28.79 7.54 -12.87
CA ARG A 622 -27.89 8.70 -12.92
C ARG A 622 -26.84 8.56 -14.01
N ILE A 623 -26.29 7.36 -14.20
CA ILE A 623 -25.33 7.09 -15.28
C ILE A 623 -26.03 7.25 -16.64
N GLU A 624 -27.21 6.65 -16.83
CA GLU A 624 -27.97 6.76 -18.08
C GLU A 624 -28.41 8.20 -18.38
N GLY A 625 -28.81 8.94 -17.35
CA GLY A 625 -29.22 10.33 -17.42
C GLY A 625 -28.07 11.32 -17.66
N SER A 626 -26.82 10.90 -17.44
CA SER A 626 -25.61 11.68 -17.76
C SER A 626 -25.32 11.74 -19.27
N VAL A 627 -26.31 12.01 -20.11
CA VAL A 627 -26.08 12.14 -21.56
C VAL A 627 -25.31 13.45 -21.82
N GLY A 628 -24.12 13.32 -22.42
CA GLY A 628 -23.14 14.41 -22.55
C GLY A 628 -23.75 15.73 -23.05
N ALA A 629 -23.40 16.83 -22.38
CA ALA A 629 -23.79 18.20 -22.74
C ALA A 629 -23.13 18.71 -24.04
N VAL A 630 -22.86 17.83 -25.00
CA VAL A 630 -22.15 18.16 -26.26
C VAL A 630 -23.11 18.42 -27.43
N ALA A 631 -24.41 18.16 -27.29
CA ALA A 631 -25.38 18.40 -28.37
C ALA A 631 -26.08 19.78 -28.34
N ALA A 632 -25.89 20.62 -27.31
CA ALA A 632 -26.68 21.85 -27.14
C ALA A 632 -25.97 23.17 -27.52
N ASN A 633 -24.67 23.16 -27.84
CA ASN A 633 -23.91 24.37 -28.20
C ASN A 633 -23.40 24.38 -29.65
N ALA A 634 -23.92 23.50 -30.51
CA ALA A 634 -23.64 23.49 -31.94
C ALA A 634 -24.93 23.69 -32.77
N THR A 635 -25.63 24.80 -32.54
CA THR A 635 -26.62 25.38 -33.47
C THR A 635 -26.59 26.88 -33.42
#